data_AF-A0A5R8KGR7-F1
#
_entry.id   AF-A0A5R8KGR7-F1
#
_cell.length_a   1.000
_cell.length_b   1.000
_cell.length_c   1.000
_cell.angle_alpha   90.00
_cell.angle_beta   90.00
_cell.angle_gamma   90.00
#
_symmetry.space_group_name_H-M   'P 1'
#
loop_
_entity.id
_entity.type
_entity.pdbx_description
1 polymer ?
#
loop_
_entity_poly.entity_id
_entity_poly.type
_entity_poly.pdbx_seq_one_letter_code
_entity_poly.pdbx_strand_id
1 'polypeptide(L)'
;MRTLSPTSIRDDFLAALVDVETTFQAAESAGINAAGMKLITEFSFLSAAILFEGYISDLFVAYINRDSSVFSAHLVGKMVIETIDPHAKRAKSLATISIHQRLTAADIRSVLDSRDYNITFPTVAEMKTGAGQWLAPSFKAYFVNLTASHAAILSATKTMRNFLAHRSGASKNEMQTALAASDLPASLRRGQHTIRDVGSFLRSRPTPQESLRFNQYLQALNQIGNALCP
;
A
#
# COMPACT_ATOMS: atom_id res chain seq x y z
N MET A 1 -1.03 5.66 26.74
CA MET A 1 -0.73 5.04 25.42
C MET A 1 -0.57 6.15 24.40
N ARG A 2 0.57 6.23 23.68
CA ARG A 2 0.91 7.36 22.81
C ARG A 2 0.16 7.22 21.47
N THR A 3 -0.47 8.29 21.00
CA THR A 3 -1.08 8.35 19.65
C THR A 3 0.00 8.06 18.61
N LEU A 4 -0.28 7.19 17.64
CA LEU A 4 0.63 6.98 16.51
C LEU A 4 0.82 8.28 15.73
N SER A 5 2.03 8.49 15.21
CA SER A 5 2.38 9.65 14.40
C SER A 5 2.39 9.24 12.93
N PRO A 6 1.41 9.66 12.11
CA PRO A 6 1.42 9.40 10.68
C PRO A 6 2.69 9.95 9.99
N THR A 7 3.19 11.10 10.45
CA THR A 7 4.41 11.70 9.93
C THR A 7 5.64 10.84 10.22
N SER A 8 5.77 10.28 11.45
CA SER A 8 6.86 9.34 11.75
C SER A 8 6.80 8.11 10.85
N ILE A 9 5.61 7.53 10.64
CA ILE A 9 5.42 6.36 9.76
C ILE A 9 5.83 6.67 8.31
N ARG A 10 5.48 7.86 7.82
CA ARG A 10 5.94 8.34 6.52
C ARG A 10 7.46 8.49 6.50
N ASP A 11 8.02 9.19 7.45
CA ASP A 11 9.46 9.49 7.47
C ASP A 11 10.29 8.20 7.54
N ASP A 12 9.85 7.22 8.34
CA ASP A 12 10.44 5.86 8.40
C ASP A 12 10.36 5.14 7.05
N PHE A 13 9.20 5.19 6.37
CA PHE A 13 9.04 4.61 5.03
C PHE A 13 9.95 5.29 3.99
N LEU A 14 10.03 6.62 4.00
CA LEU A 14 10.88 7.37 3.07
C LEU A 14 12.37 7.08 3.31
N ALA A 15 12.79 6.98 4.58
CA ALA A 15 14.14 6.56 4.94
C ALA A 15 14.44 5.14 4.44
N ALA A 16 13.51 4.20 4.63
CA ALA A 16 13.68 2.83 4.14
C ALA A 16 13.77 2.74 2.60
N LEU A 17 13.08 3.61 1.85
CA LEU A 17 13.28 3.70 0.39
C LEU A 17 14.69 4.17 0.02
N VAL A 18 15.25 5.13 0.76
CA VAL A 18 16.62 5.59 0.58
C VAL A 18 17.63 4.47 0.88
N ASP A 19 17.37 3.66 1.91
CA ASP A 19 18.21 2.50 2.22
C ASP A 19 18.19 1.45 1.09
N VAL A 20 17.02 1.20 0.50
CA VAL A 20 16.87 0.32 -0.67
C VAL A 20 17.67 0.85 -1.87
N GLU A 21 17.57 2.15 -2.16
CA GLU A 21 18.31 2.78 -3.25
C GLU A 21 19.83 2.73 -3.01
N THR A 22 20.26 3.06 -1.79
CA THR A 22 21.67 3.04 -1.39
C THR A 22 22.26 1.64 -1.51
N THR A 23 21.52 0.62 -1.05
CA THR A 23 21.93 -0.79 -1.16
C THR A 23 22.06 -1.22 -2.62
N PHE A 24 21.12 -0.82 -3.48
CA PHE A 24 21.18 -1.09 -4.91
C PHE A 24 22.42 -0.44 -5.57
N GLN A 25 22.70 0.84 -5.27
CA GLN A 25 23.86 1.57 -5.81
C GLN A 25 25.20 1.00 -5.33
N ALA A 26 25.28 0.56 -4.07
CA ALA A 26 26.46 -0.12 -3.55
C ALA A 26 26.74 -1.42 -4.32
N ALA A 27 25.70 -2.18 -4.65
CA ALA A 27 25.83 -3.39 -5.44
C ALA A 27 26.24 -3.11 -6.90
N GLU A 28 25.75 -2.03 -7.52
CA GLU A 28 26.24 -1.60 -8.85
C GLU A 28 27.74 -1.25 -8.81
N SER A 29 28.17 -0.57 -7.74
CA SER A 29 29.57 -0.17 -7.57
C SER A 29 30.51 -1.35 -7.30
N ALA A 30 29.99 -2.46 -6.77
CA ALA A 30 30.75 -3.66 -6.48
C ALA A 30 31.14 -4.50 -7.73
N GLY A 31 30.74 -4.08 -8.93
CA GLY A 31 31.11 -4.77 -10.18
C GLY A 31 30.43 -6.13 -10.35
N ILE A 32 29.23 -6.31 -9.78
CA ILE A 32 28.44 -7.53 -9.95
C ILE A 32 28.11 -7.72 -11.45
N ASN A 33 28.21 -8.95 -11.93
CA ASN A 33 27.91 -9.26 -13.32
C ASN A 33 26.43 -8.95 -13.68
N ALA A 34 26.13 -8.89 -14.98
CA ALA A 34 24.82 -8.48 -15.46
C ALA A 34 23.67 -9.36 -14.94
N ALA A 35 23.87 -10.67 -14.79
CA ALA A 35 22.85 -11.58 -14.27
C ALA A 35 22.59 -11.36 -12.78
N GLY A 36 23.65 -11.25 -11.98
CA GLY A 36 23.56 -10.94 -10.56
C GLY A 36 22.88 -9.60 -10.30
N MET A 37 23.20 -8.58 -11.11
CA MET A 37 22.54 -7.28 -10.98
C MET A 37 21.05 -7.30 -11.33
N LYS A 38 20.60 -8.14 -12.27
CA LYS A 38 19.16 -8.30 -12.53
C LYS A 38 18.46 -8.84 -11.29
N LEU A 39 19.04 -9.86 -10.65
CA LEU A 39 18.51 -10.46 -9.44
C LEU A 39 18.48 -9.45 -8.28
N ILE A 40 19.54 -8.67 -8.11
CA ILE A 40 19.59 -7.60 -7.11
C ILE A 40 18.49 -6.56 -7.37
N THR A 41 18.30 -6.11 -8.62
CA THR A 41 17.22 -5.18 -8.94
C THR A 41 15.84 -5.75 -8.60
N GLU A 42 15.59 -7.03 -8.88
CA GLU A 42 14.33 -7.69 -8.52
C GLU A 42 14.12 -7.71 -7.00
N PHE A 43 15.14 -8.03 -6.21
CA PHE A 43 15.06 -8.03 -4.75
C PHE A 43 14.90 -6.63 -4.15
N SER A 44 15.64 -5.64 -4.66
CA SER A 44 15.50 -4.25 -4.24
C SER A 44 14.09 -3.74 -4.54
N PHE A 45 13.54 -4.07 -5.72
CA PHE A 45 12.18 -3.70 -6.08
C PHE A 45 11.14 -4.39 -5.20
N LEU A 46 11.30 -5.69 -4.96
CA LEU A 46 10.45 -6.47 -4.05
C LEU A 46 10.44 -5.84 -2.64
N SER A 47 11.60 -5.44 -2.14
CA SER A 47 11.75 -4.78 -0.84
C SER A 47 10.98 -3.46 -0.79
N ALA A 48 11.16 -2.59 -1.80
CA ALA A 48 10.42 -1.33 -1.90
C ALA A 48 8.90 -1.53 -1.97
N ALA A 49 8.43 -2.53 -2.72
CA ALA A 49 7.01 -2.84 -2.83
C ALA A 49 6.42 -3.31 -1.48
N ILE A 50 7.13 -4.18 -0.76
CA ILE A 50 6.71 -4.66 0.57
C ILE A 50 6.70 -3.51 1.59
N LEU A 51 7.74 -2.67 1.60
CA LEU A 51 7.80 -1.48 2.46
C LEU A 51 6.60 -0.57 2.23
N PHE A 52 6.21 -0.36 0.96
CA PHE A 52 5.04 0.44 0.65
C PHE A 52 3.73 -0.21 1.16
N GLU A 53 3.57 -1.52 1.06
CA GLU A 53 2.39 -2.22 1.60
C GLU A 53 2.31 -2.10 3.14
N GLY A 54 3.44 -2.24 3.83
CA GLY A 54 3.52 -1.99 5.28
C GLY A 54 3.18 -0.54 5.65
N TYR A 55 3.74 0.42 4.90
CA TYR A 55 3.45 1.85 5.07
C TYR A 55 1.96 2.17 4.97
N ILE A 56 1.26 1.65 3.95
CA ILE A 56 -0.19 1.84 3.81
C ILE A 56 -0.95 1.26 5.01
N SER A 57 -0.61 0.04 5.42
CA SER A 57 -1.24 -0.61 6.57
C SER A 57 -1.08 0.25 7.84
N ASP A 58 0.14 0.67 8.15
CA ASP A 58 0.43 1.46 9.34
C ASP A 58 -0.21 2.85 9.29
N LEU A 59 -0.28 3.49 8.12
CA LEU A 59 -1.00 4.75 7.95
C LEU A 59 -2.48 4.63 8.28
N PHE A 60 -3.14 3.58 7.78
CA PHE A 60 -4.56 3.34 8.10
C PHE A 60 -4.76 3.22 9.60
N VAL A 61 -3.95 2.41 10.28
CA VAL A 61 -4.01 2.26 11.74
C VAL A 61 -3.76 3.60 12.45
N ALA A 62 -2.75 4.36 12.00
CA ALA A 62 -2.40 5.64 12.62
C ALA A 62 -3.49 6.71 12.45
N TYR A 63 -4.10 6.80 11.26
CA TYR A 63 -5.20 7.74 11.02
C TYR A 63 -6.45 7.38 11.82
N ILE A 64 -6.81 6.10 11.91
CA ILE A 64 -7.91 5.64 12.76
C ILE A 64 -7.60 5.90 14.24
N ASN A 65 -6.36 5.68 14.69
CA ASN A 65 -5.97 5.92 16.08
C ASN A 65 -6.00 7.42 16.46
N ARG A 66 -5.77 8.29 15.48
CA ARG A 66 -5.78 9.74 15.67
C ARG A 66 -7.19 10.31 15.67
N ASP A 67 -8.07 9.82 14.81
CA ASP A 67 -9.50 10.10 14.83
C ASP A 67 -10.30 8.82 14.50
N SER A 68 -10.83 8.19 15.55
CA SER A 68 -11.56 6.94 15.43
C SER A 68 -13.06 7.15 15.24
N SER A 69 -13.55 8.39 15.11
CA SER A 69 -14.99 8.67 15.09
C SER A 69 -15.73 7.93 13.97
N VAL A 70 -15.20 8.02 12.75
CA VAL A 70 -15.75 7.34 11.56
C VAL A 70 -15.63 5.82 11.69
N PHE A 71 -14.48 5.31 12.13
CA PHE A 71 -14.27 3.88 12.30
C PHE A 71 -15.18 3.28 13.38
N SER A 72 -15.30 3.92 14.54
CA SER A 72 -16.21 3.50 15.61
C SER A 72 -17.66 3.52 15.14
N ALA A 73 -18.09 4.57 14.43
CA ALA A 73 -19.44 4.63 13.86
C ALA A 73 -19.69 3.52 12.84
N HIS A 74 -18.68 3.22 12.00
CA HIS A 74 -18.73 2.09 11.06
C HIS A 74 -18.92 0.76 11.79
N LEU A 75 -18.13 0.49 12.84
CA LEU A 75 -18.24 -0.75 13.63
C LEU A 75 -19.59 -0.85 14.33
N VAL A 76 -20.06 0.22 14.99
CA VAL A 76 -21.38 0.27 15.63
C VAL A 76 -22.49 -0.04 14.61
N GLY A 77 -22.40 0.51 13.40
CA GLY A 77 -23.35 0.23 12.33
C GLY A 77 -23.34 -1.22 11.81
N LYS A 78 -22.33 -2.02 12.18
CA LYS A 78 -22.23 -3.46 11.86
C LYS A 78 -22.60 -4.36 13.03
N MET A 79 -22.72 -3.83 14.25
CA MET A 79 -23.08 -4.61 15.42
C MET A 79 -24.59 -4.84 15.50
N VAL A 80 -24.98 -6.01 15.99
CA VAL A 80 -26.39 -6.40 16.19
C VAL A 80 -26.57 -6.85 17.63
N ILE A 81 -27.63 -6.34 18.29
CA ILE A 81 -27.99 -6.81 19.64
C ILE A 81 -28.78 -8.10 19.51
N GLU A 82 -28.28 -9.19 20.09
CA GLU A 82 -28.98 -10.46 20.21
C GLU A 82 -29.19 -10.82 21.68
N THR A 83 -30.35 -11.41 22.00
CA THR A 83 -30.65 -11.87 23.36
C THR A 83 -31.70 -12.97 23.36
N ILE A 84 -31.51 -13.95 24.24
CA ILE A 84 -32.46 -15.03 24.50
C ILE A 84 -33.43 -14.70 25.63
N ASP A 85 -33.11 -13.71 26.46
CA ASP A 85 -33.92 -13.31 27.62
C ASP A 85 -35.22 -12.59 27.19
N PRO A 86 -36.40 -13.03 27.67
CA PRO A 86 -37.68 -12.44 27.28
C PRO A 86 -37.85 -10.95 27.65
N HIS A 87 -37.19 -10.46 28.72
CA HIS A 87 -37.28 -9.06 29.13
C HIS A 87 -36.36 -8.20 28.26
N ALA A 88 -35.12 -8.65 28.02
CA ALA A 88 -34.18 -7.99 27.14
C ALA A 88 -34.69 -7.90 25.69
N LYS A 89 -35.44 -8.91 25.19
CA LYS A 89 -36.11 -8.83 23.88
C LYS A 89 -37.04 -7.62 23.76
N ARG A 90 -37.75 -7.26 24.83
CA ARG A 90 -38.64 -6.09 24.86
C ARG A 90 -37.87 -4.78 24.91
N ALA A 91 -36.72 -4.77 25.58
CA ALA A 91 -35.84 -3.61 25.70
C ALA A 91 -34.96 -3.37 24.45
N LYS A 92 -34.81 -4.37 23.56
CA LYS A 92 -33.91 -4.29 22.38
C LYS A 92 -34.16 -3.06 21.51
N SER A 93 -35.40 -2.68 21.28
CA SER A 93 -35.74 -1.51 20.45
C SER A 93 -35.43 -0.16 21.14
N LEU A 94 -35.15 -0.19 22.44
CA LEU A 94 -34.80 0.99 23.24
C LEU A 94 -33.29 1.09 23.48
N ALA A 95 -32.52 0.06 23.13
CA ALA A 95 -31.09 0.00 23.37
C ALA A 95 -30.29 0.64 22.23
N THR A 96 -29.16 1.24 22.58
CA THR A 96 -28.17 1.76 21.63
C THR A 96 -26.83 1.04 21.84
N ILE A 97 -26.09 0.85 20.75
CA ILE A 97 -24.72 0.34 20.80
C ILE A 97 -23.78 1.53 20.67
N SER A 98 -22.77 1.59 21.53
CA SER A 98 -21.75 2.64 21.49
C SER A 98 -20.39 2.09 21.93
N ILE A 99 -19.32 2.55 21.26
CA ILE A 99 -17.94 2.27 21.64
C ILE A 99 -17.45 3.48 22.43
N HIS A 100 -17.39 3.36 23.76
CA HIS A 100 -17.01 4.46 24.66
C HIS A 100 -15.49 4.57 24.88
N GLN A 101 -14.74 3.50 24.60
CA GLN A 101 -13.31 3.48 24.77
C GLN A 101 -12.60 4.04 23.54
N ARG A 102 -11.57 4.86 23.77
CA ARG A 102 -10.65 5.26 22.70
C ARG A 102 -9.91 4.03 22.19
N LEU A 103 -10.04 3.76 20.89
CA LEU A 103 -9.39 2.62 20.25
C LEU A 103 -7.87 2.81 20.21
N THR A 104 -7.16 1.84 20.79
CA THR A 104 -5.70 1.77 20.72
C THR A 104 -5.26 1.23 19.36
N ALA A 105 -3.99 1.42 19.00
CA ALA A 105 -3.45 0.83 17.76
C ALA A 105 -3.59 -0.70 17.73
N ALA A 106 -3.43 -1.36 18.89
CA ALA A 106 -3.62 -2.81 19.01
C ALA A 106 -5.08 -3.21 18.80
N ASP A 107 -6.03 -2.46 19.39
CA ASP A 107 -7.46 -2.71 19.17
C ASP A 107 -7.81 -2.58 17.68
N ILE A 108 -7.33 -1.50 17.03
CA ILE A 108 -7.57 -1.24 15.62
C ILE A 108 -7.02 -2.38 14.75
N ARG A 109 -5.78 -2.82 14.99
CA ARG A 109 -5.20 -3.97 14.28
C ARG A 109 -6.03 -5.23 14.49
N SER A 110 -6.37 -5.57 15.73
CA SER A 110 -7.15 -6.77 16.04
C SER A 110 -8.52 -6.81 15.36
N VAL A 111 -9.15 -5.65 15.18
CA VAL A 111 -10.45 -5.52 14.51
C VAL A 111 -10.31 -5.62 12.99
N LEU A 112 -9.29 -4.96 12.41
CA LEU A 112 -9.09 -4.97 10.96
C LEU A 112 -8.50 -6.28 10.44
N ASP A 113 -7.60 -6.90 11.21
CA ASP A 113 -7.05 -8.22 10.96
C ASP A 113 -6.71 -8.92 12.29
N SER A 114 -7.51 -9.93 12.64
CA SER A 114 -7.34 -10.70 13.89
C SER A 114 -6.14 -11.65 13.88
N ARG A 115 -5.43 -11.77 12.76
CA ARG A 115 -4.28 -12.68 12.58
C ARG A 115 -2.95 -11.93 12.52
N ASP A 116 -2.97 -10.63 12.81
CA ASP A 116 -1.80 -9.75 12.84
C ASP A 116 -1.09 -9.61 11.48
N TYR A 117 -1.83 -9.76 10.37
CA TYR A 117 -1.34 -9.42 9.04
C TYR A 117 -1.48 -7.92 8.75
N ASN A 118 -0.72 -7.45 7.76
CA ASN A 118 -0.91 -6.11 7.21
C ASN A 118 -2.32 -5.95 6.65
N ILE A 119 -2.89 -4.75 6.83
CA ILE A 119 -4.11 -4.36 6.14
C ILE A 119 -3.78 -4.22 4.66
N THR A 120 -4.32 -5.13 3.85
CA THR A 120 -4.06 -5.15 2.41
C THR A 120 -5.30 -4.81 1.62
N PHE A 121 -5.10 -4.12 0.49
CA PHE A 121 -6.16 -3.80 -0.46
C PHE A 121 -5.85 -4.45 -1.80
N PRO A 122 -6.76 -5.25 -2.38
CA PRO A 122 -6.59 -5.85 -3.70
C PRO A 122 -6.34 -4.80 -4.79
N THR A 123 -7.08 -3.69 -4.76
CA THR A 123 -6.98 -2.59 -5.72
C THR A 123 -6.92 -1.22 -5.04
N VAL A 124 -6.47 -0.20 -5.77
CA VAL A 124 -6.53 1.20 -5.29
C VAL A 124 -7.97 1.67 -5.09
N ALA A 125 -8.93 1.16 -5.87
CA ALA A 125 -10.35 1.44 -5.68
C ALA A 125 -10.87 0.89 -4.34
N GLU A 126 -10.44 -0.32 -3.95
CA GLU A 126 -10.76 -0.90 -2.65
C GLU A 126 -10.06 -0.15 -1.51
N MET A 127 -8.81 0.29 -1.71
CA MET A 127 -8.13 1.17 -0.75
C MET A 127 -8.91 2.47 -0.53
N LYS A 128 -9.39 3.12 -1.60
CA LYS A 128 -10.23 4.33 -1.50
C LYS A 128 -11.56 4.04 -0.80
N THR A 129 -12.15 2.87 -1.06
CA THR A 129 -13.37 2.42 -0.38
C THR A 129 -13.13 2.24 1.12
N GLY A 130 -12.05 1.54 1.51
CA GLY A 130 -11.65 1.39 2.90
C GLY A 130 -11.38 2.73 3.57
N ALA A 131 -10.67 3.64 2.90
CA ALA A 131 -10.45 5.00 3.39
C ALA A 131 -11.78 5.74 3.62
N GLY A 132 -12.73 5.58 2.71
CA GLY A 132 -14.07 6.16 2.82
C GLY A 132 -14.92 5.60 3.94
N GLN A 133 -14.69 4.34 4.34
CA GLN A 133 -15.41 3.66 5.40
C GLN A 133 -14.81 3.89 6.79
N TRP A 134 -13.48 4.02 6.87
CA TRP A 134 -12.77 3.94 8.15
C TRP A 134 -12.14 5.26 8.59
N LEU A 135 -11.80 6.17 7.67
CA LEU A 135 -11.02 7.35 8.00
C LEU A 135 -11.88 8.60 8.14
N ALA A 136 -11.48 9.47 9.07
CA ALA A 136 -12.02 10.83 9.19
C ALA A 136 -11.87 11.61 7.87
N PRO A 137 -12.77 12.59 7.58
CA PRO A 137 -12.80 13.28 6.28
C PRO A 137 -11.46 13.88 5.82
N SER A 138 -10.68 14.43 6.75
CA SER A 138 -9.35 14.99 6.47
C SER A 138 -8.36 13.94 5.97
N PHE A 139 -8.29 12.78 6.63
CA PHE A 139 -7.38 11.69 6.25
C PHE A 139 -7.87 10.93 5.02
N LYS A 140 -9.19 10.73 4.89
CA LYS A 140 -9.82 10.13 3.71
C LYS A 140 -9.43 10.87 2.42
N ALA A 141 -9.37 12.20 2.48
CA ALA A 141 -9.07 13.03 1.31
C ALA A 141 -7.72 12.66 0.67
N TYR A 142 -6.70 12.31 1.46
CA TYR A 142 -5.38 11.94 0.93
C TYR A 142 -5.43 10.70 0.02
N PHE A 143 -6.24 9.71 0.38
CA PHE A 143 -6.43 8.50 -0.44
C PHE A 143 -7.34 8.73 -1.64
N VAL A 144 -8.46 9.44 -1.44
CA VAL A 144 -9.43 9.70 -2.52
C VAL A 144 -8.80 10.54 -3.64
N ASN A 145 -7.92 11.47 -3.28
CA ASN A 145 -7.25 12.37 -4.22
C ASN A 145 -6.08 11.74 -4.99
N LEU A 146 -5.74 10.45 -4.75
CA LEU A 146 -4.79 9.75 -5.62
C LEU A 146 -5.27 9.77 -7.07
N THR A 147 -4.39 10.22 -7.97
CA THR A 147 -4.68 10.32 -9.40
C THR A 147 -4.76 8.95 -10.07
N ALA A 148 -5.26 8.90 -11.31
CA ALA A 148 -5.22 7.68 -12.12
C ALA A 148 -3.78 7.18 -12.34
N SER A 149 -2.83 8.10 -12.51
CA SER A 149 -1.39 7.79 -12.61
C SER A 149 -0.86 7.15 -11.34
N HIS A 150 -1.17 7.69 -10.15
CA HIS A 150 -0.83 7.03 -8.88
C HIS A 150 -1.41 5.62 -8.80
N ALA A 151 -2.68 5.45 -9.19
CA ALA A 151 -3.32 4.14 -9.17
C ALA A 151 -2.64 3.14 -10.10
N ALA A 152 -2.25 3.56 -11.30
CA ALA A 152 -1.54 2.74 -12.27
C ALA A 152 -0.14 2.34 -11.78
N ILE A 153 0.60 3.27 -11.14
CA ILE A 153 1.91 2.99 -10.54
C ILE A 153 1.77 1.93 -9.43
N LEU A 154 0.82 2.10 -8.50
CA LEU A 154 0.60 1.13 -7.42
C LEU A 154 0.18 -0.25 -7.97
N SER A 155 -0.68 -0.27 -8.99
CA SER A 155 -1.07 -1.51 -9.66
C SER A 155 0.12 -2.21 -10.32
N ALA A 156 0.96 -1.47 -11.05
CA ALA A 156 2.17 -2.00 -11.67
C ALA A 156 3.16 -2.53 -10.61
N THR A 157 3.38 -1.78 -9.52
CA THR A 157 4.24 -2.21 -8.42
C THR A 157 3.74 -3.50 -7.79
N LYS A 158 2.45 -3.56 -7.47
CA LYS A 158 1.82 -4.72 -6.84
C LYS A 158 1.90 -5.97 -7.72
N THR A 159 1.55 -5.84 -9.00
CA THR A 159 1.51 -6.97 -9.94
C THR A 159 2.91 -7.47 -10.29
N MET A 160 3.91 -6.58 -10.44
CA MET A 160 5.31 -6.99 -10.55
C MET A 160 5.77 -7.74 -9.30
N ARG A 161 5.47 -7.23 -8.11
CA ARG A 161 5.77 -7.90 -6.84
C ARG A 161 5.14 -9.30 -6.77
N ASN A 162 3.85 -9.43 -7.11
CA ASN A 162 3.15 -10.72 -7.15
C ASN A 162 3.83 -11.70 -8.12
N PHE A 163 4.19 -11.23 -9.31
CA PHE A 163 4.88 -12.08 -10.28
C PHE A 163 6.27 -12.49 -9.80
N LEU A 164 7.03 -11.59 -9.18
CA LEU A 164 8.34 -11.92 -8.59
C LEU A 164 8.22 -12.98 -7.50
N ALA A 165 7.20 -12.89 -6.66
CA ALA A 165 6.95 -13.80 -5.53
C ALA A 165 6.42 -15.18 -5.97
N HIS A 166 5.51 -15.23 -6.94
CA HIS A 166 4.77 -16.46 -7.26
C HIS A 166 5.15 -17.09 -8.61
N ARG A 167 5.74 -16.32 -9.54
CA ARG A 167 6.19 -16.76 -10.86
C ARG A 167 5.13 -17.53 -11.68
N SER A 168 3.85 -17.27 -11.45
CA SER A 168 2.74 -17.96 -12.11
C SER A 168 2.36 -17.32 -13.46
N GLY A 169 1.72 -18.09 -14.34
CA GLY A 169 1.20 -17.55 -15.61
C GLY A 169 0.16 -16.44 -15.42
N ALA A 170 -0.71 -16.58 -14.42
CA ALA A 170 -1.72 -15.57 -14.08
C ALA A 170 -1.07 -14.26 -13.63
N SER A 171 -0.16 -14.30 -12.65
CA SER A 171 0.55 -13.11 -12.16
C SER A 171 1.39 -12.44 -13.25
N LYS A 172 1.96 -13.24 -14.18
CA LYS A 172 2.63 -12.69 -15.36
C LYS A 172 1.67 -11.88 -16.23
N ASN A 173 0.49 -12.41 -16.54
CA ASN A 173 -0.50 -11.73 -17.38
C ASN A 173 -1.02 -10.43 -16.72
N GLU A 174 -1.29 -10.47 -15.41
CA GLU A 174 -1.66 -9.29 -14.63
C GLU A 174 -0.58 -8.21 -14.69
N MET A 175 0.70 -8.59 -14.49
CA MET A 175 1.83 -7.69 -14.61
C MET A 175 1.92 -7.07 -16.02
N GLN A 176 1.78 -7.86 -17.10
CA GLN A 176 1.82 -7.30 -18.46
C GLN A 176 0.71 -6.29 -18.72
N THR A 177 -0.48 -6.56 -18.19
CA THR A 177 -1.65 -5.67 -18.30
C THR A 177 -1.38 -4.37 -17.57
N ALA A 178 -0.92 -4.44 -16.31
CA ALA A 178 -0.61 -3.26 -15.51
C ALA A 178 0.50 -2.40 -16.14
N LEU A 179 1.56 -3.02 -16.66
CA LEU A 179 2.66 -2.31 -17.32
C LEU A 179 2.28 -1.69 -18.68
N ALA A 180 1.14 -2.08 -19.27
CA ALA A 180 0.62 -1.51 -20.51
C ALA A 180 -0.44 -0.42 -20.30
N ALA A 181 -0.86 -0.18 -19.05
CA ALA A 181 -1.94 0.77 -18.75
C ALA A 181 -1.59 2.17 -19.27
N SER A 182 -2.55 2.84 -19.92
CA SER A 182 -2.36 4.19 -20.49
C SER A 182 -2.03 5.22 -19.41
N ASP A 183 -2.59 5.05 -18.22
CA ASP A 183 -2.42 5.96 -17.08
C ASP A 183 -1.05 5.79 -16.40
N LEU A 184 -0.35 4.69 -16.63
CA LEU A 184 1.01 4.52 -16.15
C LEU A 184 1.94 5.50 -16.91
N PRO A 185 2.82 6.26 -16.24
CA PRO A 185 3.72 7.17 -16.91
C PRO A 185 4.52 6.48 -18.02
N ALA A 186 4.72 7.17 -19.14
CA ALA A 186 5.34 6.58 -20.33
C ALA A 186 6.71 5.96 -20.05
N SER A 187 7.48 6.58 -19.16
CA SER A 187 8.79 6.12 -18.73
C SER A 187 8.72 4.82 -17.89
N LEU A 188 7.59 4.51 -17.26
CA LEU A 188 7.37 3.30 -16.48
C LEU A 188 6.58 2.22 -17.23
N ARG A 189 6.00 2.53 -18.39
CA ARG A 189 5.29 1.55 -19.22
C ARG A 189 6.24 0.57 -19.90
N ARG A 190 5.72 -0.61 -20.19
CA ARG A 190 6.32 -1.50 -21.21
C ARG A 190 6.06 -0.92 -22.60
N GLY A 191 6.97 -1.22 -23.53
CA GLY A 191 6.75 -0.95 -24.95
C GLY A 191 5.74 -1.93 -25.56
N GLN A 192 5.78 -2.09 -26.89
CA GLN A 192 4.91 -3.03 -27.60
C GLN A 192 5.12 -4.49 -27.16
N HIS A 193 6.37 -4.84 -26.82
CA HIS A 193 6.74 -6.19 -26.45
C HIS A 193 6.38 -6.52 -24.99
N THR A 194 6.15 -7.80 -24.74
CA THR A 194 5.92 -8.33 -23.39
C THR A 194 7.23 -8.40 -22.60
N ILE A 195 7.15 -8.11 -21.31
CA ILE A 195 8.29 -8.19 -20.40
C ILE A 195 8.56 -9.65 -20.04
N ARG A 196 9.71 -10.18 -20.44
CA ARG A 196 10.09 -11.56 -20.11
C ARG A 196 10.84 -11.68 -18.80
N ASP A 197 11.52 -10.60 -18.41
CA ASP A 197 12.45 -10.54 -17.28
C ASP A 197 12.27 -9.18 -16.59
N VAL A 198 11.86 -9.21 -15.31
CA VAL A 198 11.53 -7.98 -14.56
C VAL A 198 12.81 -7.22 -14.23
N GLY A 199 13.89 -7.92 -13.85
CA GLY A 199 15.19 -7.31 -13.61
C GLY A 199 15.70 -6.50 -14.81
N SER A 200 15.66 -7.08 -16.02
CA SER A 200 16.06 -6.38 -17.25
C SER A 200 15.18 -5.17 -17.53
N PHE A 201 13.86 -5.29 -17.30
CA PHE A 201 12.94 -4.18 -17.47
C PHE A 201 13.23 -3.03 -16.50
N LEU A 202 13.38 -3.32 -15.21
CA LEU A 202 13.67 -2.33 -14.18
C LEU A 202 15.06 -1.67 -14.36
N ARG A 203 16.04 -2.42 -14.89
CA ARG A 203 17.37 -1.90 -15.26
C ARG A 203 17.42 -1.19 -16.61
N SER A 204 16.32 -1.13 -17.35
CA SER A 204 16.28 -0.39 -18.60
C SER A 204 16.05 1.11 -18.36
N ARG A 205 16.64 1.93 -19.22
CA ARG A 205 16.35 3.36 -19.31
C ARG A 205 15.30 3.58 -20.41
N PRO A 206 14.24 4.37 -20.18
CA PRO A 206 13.26 4.65 -21.22
C PRO A 206 13.88 5.44 -22.39
N THR A 207 14.75 6.38 -22.07
CA THR A 207 15.65 7.07 -23.00
C THR A 207 17.07 7.11 -22.41
N PRO A 208 18.13 7.30 -23.22
CA PRO A 208 19.51 7.33 -22.72
C PRO A 208 19.77 8.37 -21.62
N GLN A 209 19.01 9.47 -21.60
CA GLN A 209 19.16 10.57 -20.66
C GLN A 209 18.39 10.34 -19.34
N GLU A 210 17.44 9.43 -19.31
CA GLU A 210 16.63 9.14 -18.12
C GLU A 210 17.32 8.15 -17.18
N SER A 211 16.94 8.21 -15.90
CA SER A 211 17.35 7.23 -14.90
C SER A 211 16.74 5.84 -15.18
N LEU A 212 17.27 4.81 -14.51
CA LEU A 212 16.70 3.47 -14.61
C LEU A 212 15.24 3.47 -14.15
N ARG A 213 14.41 2.62 -14.76
CA ARG A 213 13.02 2.43 -14.31
C ARG A 213 12.93 2.13 -12.83
N PHE A 214 13.87 1.37 -12.29
CA PHE A 214 13.98 1.11 -10.86
C PHE A 214 13.97 2.40 -10.02
N ASN A 215 14.89 3.34 -10.29
CA ASN A 215 14.96 4.61 -9.57
C ASN A 215 13.68 5.44 -9.77
N GLN A 216 13.10 5.42 -10.97
CA GLN A 216 11.85 6.12 -11.25
C GLN A 216 10.66 5.54 -10.45
N TYR A 217 10.61 4.22 -10.26
CA TYR A 217 9.61 3.60 -9.37
C TYR A 217 9.81 4.00 -7.91
N LEU A 218 11.05 4.02 -7.41
CA LEU A 218 11.33 4.48 -6.03
C LEU A 218 10.90 5.93 -5.84
N GLN A 219 11.23 6.80 -6.80
CA GLN A 219 10.82 8.20 -6.79
C GLN A 219 9.29 8.33 -6.80
N ALA A 220 8.60 7.54 -7.63
CA ALA A 220 7.15 7.56 -7.68
C ALA A 220 6.50 7.07 -6.38
N LEU A 221 7.03 6.01 -5.76
CA LEU A 221 6.56 5.53 -4.45
C LEU A 221 6.81 6.55 -3.35
N ASN A 222 7.94 7.26 -3.38
CA ASN A 222 8.23 8.38 -2.48
C ASN A 222 7.20 9.52 -2.64
N GLN A 223 6.89 9.92 -3.87
CA GLN A 223 5.89 10.97 -4.16
C GLN A 223 4.50 10.56 -3.69
N ILE A 224 4.08 9.31 -3.97
CA ILE A 224 2.79 8.78 -3.49
C ILE A 224 2.79 8.71 -1.96
N GLY A 225 3.91 8.30 -1.35
CA GLY A 225 4.11 8.28 0.09
C GLY A 225 3.82 9.63 0.72
N ASN A 226 4.44 10.69 0.21
CA ASN A 226 4.19 12.07 0.64
C ASN A 226 2.75 12.52 0.38
N ALA A 227 2.16 12.18 -0.76
CA ALA A 227 0.77 12.55 -1.08
C ALA A 227 -0.25 11.92 -0.11
N LEU A 228 0.06 10.73 0.43
CA LEU A 228 -0.79 10.02 1.38
C LEU A 228 -0.67 10.55 2.81
N CYS A 229 0.43 11.24 3.13
CA CYS A 229 0.67 11.88 4.42
C CYS A 229 1.46 13.20 4.21
N PRO A 230 0.79 14.30 3.81
CA PRO A 230 1.47 15.58 3.59
C PRO A 230 2.06 16.17 4.89
#